data_AF-A0A834CCV3-F1
#
_entry.id   AF-A0A834CCV3-F1
#
_cell.length_a   1.000
_cell.length_b   1.000
_cell.length_c   1.000
_cell.angle_alpha   90.00
_cell.angle_beta   90.00
_cell.angle_gamma   90.00
#
_symmetry.space_group_name_H-M   'P 1'
#
loop_
_entity.id
_entity.type
_entity.pdbx_description
1 polymer ?
#
loop_
_entity_poly.entity_id
_entity_poly.type
_entity_poly.pdbx_seq_one_letter_code
_entity_poly.pdbx_strand_id
1 'polypeptide(L)'
;MGGNDVSKMEKVYNLKDTTFKFVDREDELDFFYEGFDSPRAEMSCGHAVTPMSLTNWCCKLLDEGKNRFVCGMTGCNKEWSYEEVCKMALLTPEEKEYFETTMKFIADRERLKNTKLKEEHTMVAQGDVIVPLRSSGVSHRPVVQVKVKSYDGLELPVDLAESEDDMKILTLRQFKDKIQRLPGNPAQMTSETTLTYAGKRLDSDSKTLGEYGLKPKALIQMVVTVHGGFRDRDTTITSSS
;
A
#
# COMPACT_ATOMS: atom_id res chain seq x y z
N MET A 1 -0.43 17.94 -25.50
CA MET A 1 -0.31 16.51 -25.86
C MET A 1 1.15 16.15 -25.70
N GLY A 2 1.44 15.15 -24.86
CA GLY A 2 2.80 14.83 -24.41
C GLY A 2 2.77 14.53 -22.92
N GLY A 3 2.03 13.47 -22.56
CA GLY A 3 2.06 12.93 -21.20
C GLY A 3 3.45 12.41 -20.90
N ASN A 4 3.92 12.66 -19.68
CA ASN A 4 5.18 12.17 -19.16
C ASN A 4 5.20 10.64 -19.26
N ASP A 5 5.93 10.13 -20.24
CA ASP A 5 6.32 8.73 -20.39
C ASP A 5 7.36 8.42 -19.30
N VAL A 6 6.87 8.23 -18.08
CA VAL A 6 7.58 7.36 -17.14
C VAL A 6 7.32 5.98 -17.69
N SER A 7 8.29 5.45 -18.44
CA SER A 7 8.28 4.11 -19.00
C SER A 7 8.12 3.08 -17.88
N LYS A 8 6.89 2.86 -17.41
CA LYS A 8 6.47 1.67 -16.68
C LYS A 8 6.66 0.56 -17.70
N MET A 9 7.68 -0.26 -17.51
CA MET A 9 7.91 -1.40 -18.38
C MET A 9 6.67 -2.29 -18.32
N GLU A 10 5.84 -2.23 -19.35
CA GLU A 10 4.57 -2.94 -19.38
C GLU A 10 4.86 -4.44 -19.52
N LYS A 11 4.39 -5.24 -18.58
CA LYS A 11 4.52 -6.70 -18.65
C LYS A 11 3.56 -7.21 -19.71
N VAL A 12 4.09 -7.74 -20.81
CA VAL A 12 3.32 -8.25 -21.95
C VAL A 12 3.50 -9.77 -22.08
N TYR A 13 2.41 -10.50 -22.31
CA TYR A 13 2.47 -11.93 -22.58
C TYR A 13 3.22 -12.25 -23.88
N ASN A 14 3.91 -13.39 -23.91
CA ASN A 14 4.38 -13.96 -25.16
C ASN A 14 3.21 -14.62 -25.90
N LEU A 15 2.75 -14.01 -26.99
CA LEU A 15 1.62 -14.52 -27.80
C LEU A 15 1.86 -15.91 -28.41
N LYS A 16 3.12 -16.38 -28.45
CA LYS A 16 3.45 -17.74 -28.91
C LYS A 16 3.35 -18.78 -27.80
N ASP A 17 3.17 -18.37 -26.56
CA ASP A 17 3.03 -19.26 -25.41
C ASP A 17 1.61 -19.83 -25.39
N THR A 18 1.51 -21.11 -25.73
CA THR A 18 0.24 -21.88 -25.80
C THR A 18 -0.33 -22.21 -24.43
N THR A 19 0.40 -21.91 -23.35
CA THR A 19 -0.07 -22.17 -21.98
C THR A 19 -1.02 -21.08 -21.48
N PHE A 20 -1.16 -19.96 -22.21
CA PHE A 20 -2.16 -18.93 -21.95
C PHE A 20 -3.36 -19.10 -22.88
N LYS A 21 -4.55 -18.78 -22.35
CA LYS A 21 -5.77 -18.68 -23.15
C LYS A 21 -6.08 -17.21 -23.42
N PHE A 22 -5.62 -16.71 -24.56
CA PHE A 22 -5.87 -15.32 -24.95
C PHE A 22 -7.33 -15.11 -25.34
N VAL A 23 -7.90 -14.00 -24.91
CA VAL A 23 -9.31 -13.64 -25.14
C VAL A 23 -9.41 -12.18 -25.60
N ASP A 24 -10.42 -11.90 -26.42
CA ASP A 24 -10.72 -10.54 -26.93
C ASP A 24 -11.76 -9.80 -26.06
N ARG A 25 -11.90 -10.23 -24.79
CA ARG A 25 -12.78 -9.58 -23.81
C ARG A 25 -12.04 -8.46 -23.09
N GLU A 26 -12.81 -7.56 -22.48
CA GLU A 26 -12.28 -6.45 -21.66
C GLU A 26 -11.47 -6.98 -20.47
N ASP A 27 -10.49 -6.19 -20.01
CA ASP A 27 -9.76 -6.47 -18.78
C ASP A 27 -10.64 -6.18 -17.58
N GLU A 28 -11.19 -7.24 -17.00
CA GLU A 28 -12.17 -7.15 -15.93
C GLU A 28 -11.56 -6.69 -14.60
N LEU A 29 -10.23 -6.69 -14.47
CA LEU A 29 -9.53 -6.21 -13.27
C LEU A 29 -8.89 -4.84 -13.46
N ASP A 30 -9.08 -4.17 -14.60
CA ASP A 30 -8.62 -2.80 -14.81
C ASP A 30 -9.55 -1.78 -14.11
N PHE A 31 -9.67 -1.89 -12.78
CA PHE A 31 -10.53 -1.01 -11.96
C PHE A 31 -10.12 0.46 -12.01
N PHE A 32 -8.88 0.73 -12.41
CA PHE A 32 -8.35 2.09 -12.51
C PHE A 32 -8.46 2.65 -13.93
N TYR A 33 -8.99 1.87 -14.88
CA TYR A 33 -9.06 2.23 -16.30
C TYR A 33 -7.70 2.70 -16.82
N GLU A 34 -6.63 2.01 -16.42
CA GLU A 34 -5.26 2.30 -16.86
C GLU A 34 -5.09 2.01 -18.36
N GLY A 35 -5.96 1.19 -18.95
CA GLY A 35 -6.03 1.00 -20.40
C GLY A 35 -4.82 0.27 -20.95
N PHE A 36 -4.34 -0.75 -20.23
CA PHE A 36 -3.18 -1.55 -20.64
C PHE A 36 -3.37 -2.15 -22.04
N ASP A 37 -2.39 -1.95 -22.92
CA ASP A 37 -2.41 -2.42 -24.32
C ASP A 37 -2.04 -3.90 -24.43
N SER A 38 -1.55 -4.49 -23.33
CA SER A 38 -1.21 -5.90 -23.24
C SER A 38 -2.38 -6.83 -23.62
N PRO A 39 -2.09 -7.97 -24.29
CA PRO A 39 -3.10 -9.01 -24.55
C PRO A 39 -3.73 -9.50 -23.25
N ARG A 40 -5.02 -9.86 -23.30
CA ARG A 40 -5.73 -10.40 -22.14
C ARG A 40 -5.69 -11.91 -22.16
N ALA A 41 -5.44 -12.51 -21.00
CA ALA A 41 -5.50 -13.95 -20.81
C ALA A 41 -6.57 -14.32 -19.78
N GLU A 42 -7.21 -15.48 -19.98
CA GLU A 42 -8.25 -15.98 -19.10
C GLU A 42 -7.64 -16.66 -17.86
N MET A 43 -8.05 -16.20 -16.68
CA MET A 43 -7.76 -16.84 -15.39
C MET A 43 -8.59 -18.12 -15.20
N SER A 44 -8.24 -18.97 -14.24
CA SER A 44 -9.00 -20.19 -13.91
C SER A 44 -10.44 -19.96 -13.43
N CYS A 45 -10.79 -18.71 -13.12
CA CYS A 45 -12.16 -18.29 -12.80
C CYS A 45 -13.00 -17.91 -14.05
N GLY A 46 -12.39 -17.87 -15.24
CA GLY A 46 -13.02 -17.44 -16.48
C GLY A 46 -12.91 -15.93 -16.79
N HIS A 47 -12.33 -15.15 -15.88
CA HIS A 47 -12.21 -13.69 -16.06
C HIS A 47 -10.92 -13.34 -16.81
N ALA A 48 -11.01 -12.30 -17.63
CA ALA A 48 -9.93 -11.84 -18.50
C ALA A 48 -9.09 -10.77 -17.79
N VAL A 49 -7.77 -10.91 -17.84
CA VAL A 49 -6.84 -10.01 -17.16
C VAL A 49 -5.63 -9.69 -18.03
N THR A 50 -5.02 -8.53 -17.80
CA THR A 50 -3.63 -8.25 -18.21
C THR A 50 -2.66 -8.59 -17.08
N PRO A 51 -1.36 -8.77 -17.38
CA PRO A 51 -0.38 -8.98 -16.32
C PRO A 51 -0.35 -7.84 -15.31
N MET A 52 -0.57 -6.60 -15.77
CA MET A 52 -0.50 -5.42 -14.94
C MET A 52 -1.73 -5.24 -14.06
N SER A 53 -2.93 -5.41 -14.59
CA SER A 53 -4.15 -5.35 -13.78
C SER A 53 -4.16 -6.41 -12.68
N LEU A 54 -3.72 -7.64 -13.00
CA LEU A 54 -3.61 -8.72 -12.02
C LEU A 54 -2.55 -8.42 -10.95
N THR A 55 -1.38 -7.90 -11.34
CA THR A 55 -0.34 -7.48 -10.37
C THR A 55 -0.91 -6.44 -9.41
N ASN A 56 -1.54 -5.40 -9.94
CA ASN A 56 -2.11 -4.30 -9.15
C ASN A 56 -3.18 -4.81 -8.18
N TRP A 57 -4.05 -5.71 -8.63
CA TRP A 57 -5.09 -6.32 -7.81
C TRP A 57 -4.48 -7.15 -6.67
N CYS A 58 -3.51 -8.01 -6.96
CA CYS A 58 -2.88 -8.84 -5.95
C CYS A 58 -2.06 -8.01 -4.93
N CYS A 59 -1.37 -6.96 -5.38
CA CYS A 59 -0.73 -6.00 -4.48
C CYS A 59 -1.75 -5.35 -3.55
N LYS A 60 -2.92 -4.93 -4.05
CA LYS A 60 -4.00 -4.37 -3.22
C LYS A 60 -4.50 -5.36 -2.17
N LEU A 61 -4.62 -6.65 -2.49
CA LEU A 61 -5.00 -7.67 -1.51
C LEU A 61 -3.96 -7.78 -0.39
N LEU A 62 -2.67 -7.79 -0.73
CA LEU A 62 -1.57 -7.80 0.24
C LEU A 62 -1.55 -6.53 1.10
N ASP A 63 -1.81 -5.36 0.50
CA ASP A 63 -1.92 -4.07 1.19
C ASP A 63 -3.08 -4.05 2.20
N GLU A 64 -4.19 -4.73 1.87
CA GLU A 64 -5.32 -4.94 2.79
C GLU A 64 -5.02 -6.00 3.87
N GLY A 65 -3.82 -6.59 3.86
CA GLY A 65 -3.39 -7.60 4.81
C GLY A 65 -4.01 -8.97 4.56
N LYS A 66 -4.41 -9.26 3.31
CA LYS A 66 -4.90 -10.58 2.87
C LYS A 66 -3.76 -11.33 2.19
N ASN A 67 -3.59 -12.60 2.54
CA ASN A 67 -2.58 -13.49 1.93
C ASN A 67 -3.20 -14.56 1.01
N ARG A 68 -4.48 -14.42 0.67
CA ARG A 68 -5.21 -15.27 -0.27
C ARG A 68 -5.59 -14.45 -1.49
N PHE A 69 -5.27 -14.96 -2.67
CA PHE A 69 -5.55 -14.27 -3.93
C PHE A 69 -6.90 -14.72 -4.47
N VAL A 70 -7.86 -13.80 -4.48
CA VAL A 70 -9.23 -14.07 -4.93
C VAL A 70 -9.59 -13.13 -6.07
N CYS A 71 -10.48 -13.58 -6.95
CA CYS A 71 -11.01 -12.75 -8.02
C CYS A 71 -11.72 -11.51 -7.45
N GLY A 72 -11.46 -10.34 -8.06
CA GLY A 72 -12.07 -9.07 -7.68
C GLY A 72 -13.43 -8.80 -8.30
N MET A 73 -13.89 -9.67 -9.20
CA MET A 73 -15.15 -9.45 -9.92
C MET A 73 -16.37 -9.71 -9.04
N THR A 74 -17.37 -8.85 -9.19
CA THR A 74 -18.61 -8.94 -8.42
C THR A 74 -19.31 -10.28 -8.71
N GLY A 75 -19.57 -11.07 -7.67
CA GLY A 75 -20.17 -12.40 -7.81
C GLY A 75 -19.17 -13.52 -8.11
N CYS A 76 -17.87 -13.23 -8.18
CA CYS A 76 -16.82 -14.25 -8.27
C CYS A 76 -16.01 -14.33 -6.97
N ASN A 77 -15.91 -15.52 -6.39
CA ASN A 77 -15.11 -15.78 -5.18
C ASN A 77 -14.03 -16.84 -5.41
N LYS A 78 -13.65 -17.05 -6.68
CA LYS A 78 -12.64 -18.05 -7.01
C LYS A 78 -11.29 -17.62 -6.44
N GLU A 79 -10.66 -18.52 -5.71
CA GLU A 79 -9.29 -18.36 -5.23
C GLU A 79 -8.30 -18.92 -6.26
N TRP A 80 -7.23 -18.17 -6.51
CA TRP A 80 -6.13 -18.51 -7.38
C TRP A 80 -4.93 -18.98 -6.58
N SER A 81 -4.20 -19.97 -7.11
CA SER A 81 -2.93 -20.37 -6.51
C SER A 81 -1.88 -19.28 -6.73
N TYR A 82 -0.89 -19.21 -5.84
CA TYR A 82 0.23 -18.29 -6.03
C TYR A 82 1.02 -18.59 -7.32
N GLU A 83 1.11 -19.85 -7.74
CA GLU A 83 1.71 -20.25 -9.01
C GLU A 83 0.94 -19.69 -10.21
N GLU A 84 -0.40 -19.73 -10.18
CA GLU A 84 -1.24 -19.13 -11.21
C GLU A 84 -1.03 -17.63 -11.25
N VAL A 85 -1.03 -16.95 -10.10
CA VAL A 85 -0.77 -15.50 -10.01
C VAL A 85 0.61 -15.16 -10.57
N CYS A 86 1.66 -15.89 -10.18
CA CYS A 86 3.02 -15.66 -10.67
C CYS A 86 3.10 -15.73 -12.19
N LYS A 87 2.48 -16.76 -12.78
CA LYS A 87 2.50 -16.99 -14.22
C LYS A 87 1.67 -15.93 -14.95
N MET A 88 0.45 -15.67 -14.50
CA MET A 88 -0.50 -14.79 -15.17
C MET A 88 -0.12 -13.32 -15.02
N ALA A 89 0.48 -12.93 -13.90
CA ALA A 89 0.94 -11.56 -13.66
C ALA A 89 2.37 -11.31 -14.17
N LEU A 90 3.02 -12.33 -14.73
CA LEU A 90 4.43 -12.30 -15.15
C LEU A 90 5.35 -11.74 -14.05
N LEU A 91 5.16 -12.19 -12.80
CA LEU A 91 5.87 -11.59 -11.67
C LEU A 91 7.38 -11.70 -11.82
N THR A 92 8.07 -10.58 -11.67
CA THR A 92 9.54 -10.54 -11.65
C THR A 92 10.07 -11.18 -10.35
N PRO A 93 11.35 -11.56 -10.28
CA PRO A 93 11.95 -12.06 -9.05
C PRO A 93 11.76 -11.11 -7.85
N GLU A 94 11.88 -9.80 -8.07
CA GLU A 94 11.69 -8.77 -7.05
C GLU A 94 10.23 -8.71 -6.58
N GLU A 95 9.27 -8.80 -7.49
CA GLU A 95 7.84 -8.85 -7.15
C GLU A 95 7.50 -10.13 -6.37
N LYS A 96 8.09 -11.27 -6.73
CA LYS A 96 7.88 -12.54 -6.01
C LYS A 96 8.41 -12.47 -4.58
N GLU A 97 9.60 -11.91 -4.39
CA GLU A 97 10.18 -11.70 -3.06
C GLU A 97 9.27 -10.82 -2.19
N TYR A 98 8.75 -9.73 -2.75
CA TYR A 98 7.76 -8.87 -2.08
C TYR A 98 6.49 -9.64 -1.69
N PHE A 99 5.90 -10.41 -2.62
CA PHE A 99 4.69 -11.18 -2.36
C PHE A 99 4.91 -12.22 -1.26
N GLU A 100 5.96 -13.02 -1.36
CA GLU A 100 6.28 -14.09 -0.41
C GLU A 100 6.55 -13.54 1.00
N THR A 101 7.34 -12.48 1.09
CA THR A 101 7.66 -11.82 2.36
C THR A 101 6.42 -11.27 3.02
N THR A 102 5.56 -10.60 2.25
CA THR A 102 4.32 -10.00 2.75
C THR A 102 3.31 -11.08 3.18
N MET A 103 3.14 -12.14 2.39
CA MET A 103 2.27 -13.27 2.74
C MET A 103 2.71 -13.96 4.04
N LYS A 104 4.01 -14.21 4.19
CA LYS A 104 4.58 -14.82 5.39
C LYS A 104 4.31 -13.96 6.61
N PHE A 105 4.55 -12.66 6.50
CA PHE A 105 4.29 -11.71 7.57
C PHE A 105 2.80 -11.69 7.97
N ILE A 106 1.89 -11.61 7.01
CA ILE A 106 0.45 -11.64 7.27
C ILE A 106 0.07 -12.94 8.00
N ALA A 107 0.60 -14.08 7.57
CA ALA A 107 0.34 -15.38 8.20
C ALA A 107 0.87 -15.43 9.65
N ASP A 108 2.08 -14.95 9.88
CA ASP A 108 2.68 -14.87 11.22
C ASP A 108 1.87 -13.95 12.14
N ARG A 109 1.40 -12.81 11.63
CA ARG A 109 0.52 -11.88 12.35
C ARG A 109 -0.79 -12.53 12.76
N GLU A 110 -1.46 -13.22 11.83
CA GLU A 110 -2.70 -13.95 12.12
C GLU A 110 -2.47 -15.06 13.16
N ARG A 111 -1.33 -15.78 13.10
CA ARG A 111 -0.97 -16.76 14.12
C ARG A 111 -0.80 -16.13 15.50
N LEU A 112 -0.10 -15.00 15.59
CA LEU A 112 0.14 -14.29 16.87
C LEU A 112 -1.16 -13.74 17.49
N LYS A 113 -2.08 -13.24 16.67
CA LYS A 113 -3.42 -12.85 17.14
C LYS A 113 -4.17 -14.05 17.71
N ASN A 114 -4.14 -15.17 16.98
CA ASN A 114 -4.82 -16.40 17.40
C ASN A 114 -4.21 -17.03 18.66
N THR A 115 -2.90 -16.90 18.89
CA THR A 115 -2.28 -17.38 20.14
C THR A 115 -2.65 -16.49 21.33
N LYS A 116 -2.61 -15.16 21.18
CA LYS A 116 -3.03 -14.22 22.25
C LYS A 116 -4.49 -14.42 22.65
N LEU A 117 -5.38 -14.57 21.66
CA LEU A 117 -6.78 -14.89 21.92
C LEU A 117 -6.94 -16.22 22.67
N LYS A 118 -6.14 -17.23 22.38
CA LYS A 118 -6.20 -18.50 23.11
C LYS A 118 -5.72 -18.36 24.56
N GLU A 119 -4.64 -17.62 24.79
CA GLU A 119 -4.10 -17.35 26.13
C GLU A 119 -5.10 -16.59 27.02
N GLU A 120 -5.79 -15.59 26.47
CA GLU A 120 -6.84 -14.81 27.15
C GLU A 120 -8.07 -15.64 27.55
N HIS A 121 -8.38 -16.71 26.83
CA HIS A 121 -9.54 -17.57 27.07
C HIS A 121 -9.19 -18.89 27.80
N THR A 122 -7.92 -19.14 28.13
CA THR A 122 -7.52 -20.34 28.88
C THR A 122 -7.95 -20.22 30.35
N MET A 123 -8.95 -21.01 30.76
CA MET A 123 -9.34 -21.13 32.17
C MET A 123 -8.32 -22.01 32.92
N VAL A 124 -7.68 -21.46 33.96
CA VAL A 124 -6.81 -22.23 34.86
C VAL A 124 -7.68 -22.84 35.95
N ALA A 125 -7.77 -24.17 35.99
CA ALA A 125 -8.42 -24.87 37.09
C ALA A 125 -7.47 -24.91 38.29
N GLN A 126 -7.69 -24.05 39.28
CA GLN A 126 -7.04 -24.14 40.58
C GLN A 126 -8.10 -24.01 41.68
N GLY A 127 -8.64 -25.15 42.13
CA GLY A 127 -9.50 -25.30 43.32
C GLY A 127 -10.83 -24.54 43.29
N ASP A 128 -11.93 -25.26 43.06
CA ASP A 128 -13.36 -25.03 43.43
C ASP A 128 -13.96 -23.60 43.54
N VAL A 129 -13.37 -22.55 42.97
CA VAL A 129 -13.97 -21.21 42.90
C VAL A 129 -13.77 -20.63 41.49
N ILE A 130 -14.85 -20.62 40.71
CA ILE A 130 -14.94 -19.87 39.46
C ILE A 130 -15.16 -18.40 39.83
N VAL A 131 -14.08 -17.64 39.98
CA VAL A 131 -14.15 -16.17 39.99
C VAL A 131 -13.89 -15.69 38.55
N PRO A 132 -14.81 -14.96 37.91
CA PRO A 132 -14.45 -14.23 36.70
C PRO A 132 -13.38 -13.22 37.10
N LEU A 133 -12.18 -13.34 36.54
CA LEU A 133 -11.19 -12.29 36.65
C LEU A 133 -11.83 -11.05 36.01
N ARG A 134 -12.11 -10.04 36.84
CA ARG A 134 -12.53 -8.73 36.37
C ARG A 134 -11.35 -8.10 35.64
N SER A 135 -11.13 -8.50 34.40
CA SER A 135 -10.36 -7.70 33.47
C SER A 135 -11.16 -6.42 33.26
N SER A 136 -10.71 -5.35 33.90
CA SER A 136 -11.12 -3.99 33.58
C SER A 136 -11.09 -3.84 32.06
N GLY A 137 -12.26 -3.90 31.43
CA GLY A 137 -12.36 -3.77 29.99
C GLY A 137 -11.99 -2.35 29.58
N VAL A 138 -10.76 -2.15 29.10
CA VAL A 138 -10.35 -1.02 28.25
C VAL A 138 -9.24 -1.46 27.30
N SER A 139 -9.64 -1.73 26.05
CA SER A 139 -8.98 -1.45 24.77
C SER A 139 -7.48 -1.77 24.54
N HIS A 140 -7.23 -2.73 23.64
CA HIS A 140 -6.18 -2.69 22.59
C HIS A 140 -5.75 -1.23 22.26
N ARG A 141 -4.48 -0.78 22.20
CA ARG A 141 -3.31 -1.24 21.41
C ARG A 141 -2.05 -0.47 21.84
N PRO A 142 -0.82 -1.04 21.80
CA PRO A 142 0.36 -0.21 21.57
C PRO A 142 0.32 0.28 20.11
N VAL A 143 0.05 1.57 19.89
CA VAL A 143 0.02 2.17 18.55
C VAL A 143 1.37 2.84 18.28
N VAL A 144 2.09 2.38 17.27
CA VAL A 144 3.30 3.02 16.78
C VAL A 144 2.89 4.22 15.94
N GLN A 145 3.31 5.40 16.40
CA GLN A 145 3.00 6.67 15.78
C GLN A 145 4.23 7.27 15.10
N VAL A 146 4.02 8.04 14.04
CA VAL A 146 4.97 9.04 13.55
C VAL A 146 4.33 10.42 13.63
N LYS A 147 5.13 11.47 13.49
CA LYS A 147 4.64 12.83 13.38
C LYS A 147 4.86 13.33 11.98
N VAL A 148 3.84 13.92 11.36
CA VAL A 148 3.96 14.62 10.08
C VAL A 148 3.90 16.12 10.35
N LYS A 149 4.96 16.83 9.97
CA LYS A 149 5.04 18.28 10.05
C LYS A 149 4.70 18.91 8.70
N SER A 150 3.74 19.81 8.70
CA SER A 150 3.29 20.54 7.52
C SER A 150 4.02 21.85 7.29
N TYR A 151 3.74 22.49 6.15
CA TYR A 151 4.40 23.74 5.75
C TYR A 151 4.08 24.92 6.68
N ASP A 152 2.90 24.92 7.30
CA ASP A 152 2.49 25.87 8.34
C ASP A 152 3.09 25.55 9.72
N GLY A 153 3.89 24.48 9.81
CA GLY A 153 4.59 24.08 11.01
C GLY A 153 3.77 23.22 11.97
N LEU A 154 2.52 22.88 11.64
CA LEU A 154 1.68 22.00 12.45
C LEU A 154 2.23 20.56 12.44
N GLU A 155 2.36 19.96 13.62
CA GLU A 155 2.75 18.55 13.77
C GLU A 155 1.51 17.69 14.06
N LEU A 156 1.29 16.69 13.22
CA LEU A 156 0.15 15.77 13.35
C LEU A 156 0.63 14.36 13.63
N PRO A 157 0.18 13.72 14.72
CA PRO A 157 0.47 12.33 14.99
C PRO A 157 -0.31 11.43 14.02
N VAL A 158 0.37 10.43 13.46
CA VAL A 158 -0.17 9.45 12.54
C VAL A 158 0.02 8.06 13.12
N ASP A 159 -1.09 7.39 13.38
CA ASP A 159 -1.12 6.00 13.83
C ASP A 159 -0.76 5.06 12.67
N LEU A 160 0.43 4.47 12.72
CA LEU A 160 0.93 3.61 11.64
C LEU A 160 0.61 2.15 11.84
N ALA A 161 0.86 1.61 13.02
CA ALA A 161 0.82 0.16 13.21
C ALA A 161 0.69 -0.23 14.68
N GLU A 162 0.46 -1.51 14.93
CA GLU A 162 0.37 -2.07 16.29
C GLU A 162 1.74 -2.49 16.86
N SER A 163 2.78 -2.50 16.02
CA SER A 163 4.14 -2.87 16.38
C SER A 163 5.18 -2.11 15.54
N GLU A 164 6.43 -2.10 15.99
CA GLU A 164 7.53 -1.50 15.22
C GLU A 164 7.84 -2.32 13.96
N ASP A 165 7.72 -3.64 14.02
CA ASP A 165 7.98 -4.50 12.87
C ASP A 165 6.92 -4.34 11.79
N ASP A 166 5.65 -4.16 12.20
CA ASP A 166 4.55 -3.79 11.31
C ASP A 166 4.77 -2.42 10.66
N MET A 167 5.38 -1.47 11.37
CA MET A 167 5.74 -0.16 10.80
C MET A 167 6.82 -0.29 9.73
N LYS A 168 7.82 -1.16 9.92
CA LYS A 168 8.96 -1.30 9.01
C LYS A 168 8.56 -1.79 7.62
N ILE A 169 7.54 -2.63 7.52
CA ILE A 169 7.09 -3.20 6.25
C ILE A 169 6.05 -2.34 5.52
N LEU A 170 5.52 -1.31 6.18
CA LEU A 170 4.50 -0.45 5.62
C LEU A 170 5.09 0.31 4.42
N THR A 171 4.42 0.31 3.27
CA THR A 171 4.94 0.97 2.08
C THR A 171 4.73 2.48 2.15
N LEU A 172 5.54 3.25 1.43
CA LEU A 172 5.33 4.69 1.35
C LEU A 172 3.94 5.04 0.79
N ARG A 173 3.42 4.25 -0.16
CA ARG A 173 2.05 4.40 -0.67
C ARG A 173 1.01 4.26 0.45
N GLN A 174 1.08 3.16 1.22
CA GLN A 174 0.16 2.92 2.34
C GLN A 174 0.24 4.05 3.38
N PHE A 175 1.44 4.58 3.63
CA PHE A 175 1.61 5.70 4.55
C PHE A 175 0.95 6.99 4.04
N LYS A 176 1.14 7.33 2.76
CA LYS A 176 0.46 8.44 2.08
C LYS A 176 -1.06 8.32 2.16
N ASP A 177 -1.59 7.12 1.89
CA ASP A 177 -3.03 6.85 1.97
C ASP A 177 -3.56 7.02 3.40
N LYS A 178 -2.78 6.62 4.42
CA LYS A 178 -3.15 6.85 5.83
C LYS A 178 -3.21 8.33 6.17
N ILE A 179 -2.21 9.13 5.76
CA ILE A 179 -2.21 10.58 6.00
C ILE A 179 -3.42 11.25 5.34
N GLN A 180 -3.74 10.89 4.09
CA GLN A 180 -4.86 11.47 3.34
C GLN A 180 -6.22 11.28 4.04
N ARG A 181 -6.38 10.20 4.81
CA ARG A 181 -7.62 9.85 5.51
C ARG A 181 -7.74 10.48 6.90
N LEU A 182 -6.70 11.13 7.42
CA LEU A 182 -6.73 11.67 8.78
C LEU A 182 -7.57 12.95 8.89
N PRO A 183 -8.43 13.06 9.91
CA PRO A 183 -9.14 14.30 10.22
C PRO A 183 -8.12 15.35 10.69
N GLY A 184 -8.17 16.55 10.10
CA GLY A 184 -7.13 17.56 10.31
C GLY A 184 -5.89 17.36 9.45
N ASN A 185 -6.00 16.60 8.34
CA ASN A 185 -4.99 16.47 7.29
C ASN A 185 -4.23 17.79 7.13
N PRO A 186 -2.89 17.79 7.25
CA PRO A 186 -2.13 19.01 7.11
C PRO A 186 -2.36 19.54 5.71
N ALA A 187 -3.12 20.63 5.62
CA ALA A 187 -3.91 20.99 4.47
C ALA A 187 -3.14 20.84 3.14
N GLN A 188 -3.61 19.92 2.29
CA GLN A 188 -3.24 19.74 0.87
C GLN A 188 -2.03 18.84 0.58
N MET A 189 -2.06 17.56 0.96
CA MET A 189 -1.21 16.55 0.31
C MET A 189 -1.68 16.37 -1.15
N THR A 190 -1.27 17.30 -2.02
CA THR A 190 -1.46 17.23 -3.48
C THR A 190 -0.40 16.33 -4.10
N SER A 191 -0.55 15.99 -5.38
CA SER A 191 0.47 15.30 -6.17
C SER A 191 1.84 16.03 -6.20
N GLU A 192 1.90 17.31 -5.83
CA GLU A 192 3.13 18.12 -5.78
C GLU A 192 3.83 18.10 -4.41
N THR A 193 3.29 17.35 -3.46
CA THR A 193 3.80 17.27 -2.08
C THR A 193 4.84 16.17 -1.95
N THR A 194 6.05 16.55 -1.52
CA THR A 194 7.12 15.61 -1.21
C THR A 194 7.23 15.40 0.29
N LEU A 195 7.30 14.13 0.72
CA LEU A 195 7.62 13.77 2.10
C LEU A 195 9.13 13.58 2.25
N THR A 196 9.69 14.08 3.34
CA THR A 196 11.12 13.96 3.65
C THR A 196 11.33 13.47 5.08
N TYR A 197 12.33 12.62 5.28
CA TYR A 197 12.72 12.12 6.59
C TYR A 197 14.25 12.10 6.70
N ALA A 198 14.79 12.69 7.77
CA ALA A 198 16.24 12.83 7.99
C ALA A 198 16.99 13.41 6.77
N GLY A 199 16.38 14.36 6.06
CA GLY A 199 16.93 14.99 4.86
C GLY A 199 16.83 14.14 3.58
N LYS A 200 16.33 12.91 3.64
CA LYS A 200 16.09 12.04 2.48
C LYS A 200 14.66 12.21 1.99
N ARG A 201 14.48 12.30 0.67
CA ARG A 201 13.15 12.27 0.04
C ARG A 201 12.58 10.87 0.11
N LEU A 202 11.30 10.77 0.46
CA LEU A 202 10.52 9.55 0.35
C LEU A 202 9.84 9.62 -1.02
N ASP A 203 10.44 8.97 -2.01
CA ASP A 203 10.18 9.11 -3.44
C ASP A 203 9.59 7.85 -4.09
N SER A 204 9.89 6.67 -3.56
CA SER A 204 9.44 5.39 -4.09
C SER A 204 8.25 4.86 -3.30
N ASP A 205 7.11 4.75 -3.97
CA ASP A 205 5.85 4.27 -3.39
C ASP A 205 5.88 2.78 -3.01
N SER A 206 6.72 1.99 -3.68
CA SER A 206 6.93 0.57 -3.38
C SER A 206 7.89 0.33 -2.22
N LYS A 207 8.74 1.31 -1.89
CA LYS A 207 9.72 1.19 -0.82
C LYS A 207 9.06 1.30 0.55
N THR A 208 9.49 0.45 1.48
CA THR A 208 8.94 0.37 2.84
C THR A 208 9.53 1.43 3.77
N LEU A 209 8.79 1.81 4.81
CA LEU A 209 9.24 2.78 5.81
C LEU A 209 10.51 2.30 6.55
N GLY A 210 10.67 0.99 6.73
CA GLY A 210 11.84 0.36 7.32
C GLY A 210 13.10 0.52 6.45
N GLU A 211 12.97 0.40 5.13
CA GLU A 211 14.10 0.63 4.20
C GLU A 211 14.51 2.11 4.11
N TYR A 212 13.62 3.03 4.47
CA TYR A 212 13.97 4.44 4.70
C TYR A 212 14.55 4.68 6.11
N GLY A 213 14.57 3.66 6.98
CA GLY A 213 15.07 3.73 8.35
C GLY A 213 14.16 4.56 9.27
N LEU A 214 12.86 4.65 8.98
CA LEU A 214 11.93 5.34 9.85
C LEU A 214 11.83 4.61 11.19
N LYS A 215 11.87 5.40 12.27
CA LYS A 215 11.76 4.91 13.64
C LYS A 215 10.39 5.27 14.23
N PRO A 216 9.93 4.55 15.26
CA PRO A 216 8.80 5.00 16.07
C PRO A 216 8.99 6.45 16.53
N LYS A 217 7.92 7.24 16.45
CA LYS A 217 7.87 8.67 16.77
C LYS A 217 8.74 9.57 15.88
N ALA A 218 9.18 9.08 14.73
CA ALA A 218 9.91 9.88 13.73
C ALA A 218 9.11 11.11 13.30
N LEU A 219 9.83 12.21 13.01
CA LEU A 219 9.29 13.43 12.43
C LEU A 219 9.52 13.43 10.91
N ILE A 220 8.44 13.42 10.15
CA ILE A 220 8.44 13.47 8.68
C ILE A 220 8.01 14.86 8.28
N GLN A 221 8.76 15.49 7.38
CA GLN A 221 8.50 16.85 6.96
C GLN A 221 7.92 16.89 5.56
N MET A 222 6.80 17.59 5.44
CA MET A 222 6.11 17.83 4.19
C MET A 222 6.69 19.06 3.51
N VAL A 223 7.09 18.92 2.24
CA VAL A 223 7.71 19.98 1.44
C VAL A 223 6.91 20.13 0.15
N VAL A 224 6.47 21.36 -0.13
CA VAL A 224 5.78 21.69 -1.39
C VAL A 224 6.83 21.96 -2.45
N THR A 225 6.75 21.26 -3.59
CA THR A 225 7.59 21.58 -4.75
C THR A 225 6.87 22.62 -5.59
N VAL A 226 7.27 23.89 -5.49
CA VAL A 226 6.73 24.94 -6.36
C VAL A 226 7.40 24.86 -7.74
N HIS A 227 6.62 24.56 -8.77
CA HIS A 227 7.05 24.79 -10.15
C HIS A 227 7.07 26.31 -10.37
N GLY A 228 8.24 26.93 -10.18
CA GLY A 228 8.46 28.36 -10.37
C GLY A 228 8.25 28.79 -11.82
N GLY A 229 7.00 29.09 -12.18
CA GLY A 229 6.68 29.92 -13.33
C GLY A 229 7.02 31.37 -13.01
N PHE A 230 8.28 31.74 -13.19
CA PHE A 230 8.73 33.14 -13.22
C PHE A 230 8.04 33.84 -14.39
N ARG A 231 6.94 34.55 -14.11
CA ARG A 231 6.38 35.55 -15.00
C ARG A 231 6.87 36.90 -14.51
N ASP A 232 7.92 37.40 -15.13
CA ASP A 232 8.30 38.80 -15.03
C ASP A 232 7.07 39.66 -15.38
N ARG A 233 6.52 40.32 -14.37
CA ARG A 233 5.78 41.56 -14.58
C ARG A 233 6.80 42.67 -14.43
N ASP A 234 7.37 43.08 -15.55
CA ASP A 234 8.03 44.38 -15.66
C ASP A 234 7.02 45.45 -15.22
N THR A 235 7.18 45.89 -13.98
CA THR A 235 6.57 47.11 -13.49
C THR A 235 7.54 48.21 -13.88
N THR A 236 7.38 48.76 -15.08
CA THR A 236 8.07 50.00 -15.45
C THR A 236 7.49 51.12 -14.61
N ILE A 237 8.16 51.40 -13.50
CA ILE A 237 8.03 52.64 -12.75
C ILE A 237 8.73 53.72 -13.60
N THR A 238 7.96 54.59 -14.24
CA THR A 238 8.44 55.89 -14.70
C THR A 238 7.81 57.00 -13.85
N SER A 239 8.47 57.29 -12.74
CA SER A 239 8.60 58.63 -12.16
C SER A 239 9.76 59.31 -12.93
N SER A 240 9.78 60.58 -13.35
CA SER A 240 9.22 61.81 -12.79
C SER A 240 9.42 62.95 -13.81
N SER A 241 8.64 64.03 -13.62
CA SER A 241 8.94 65.45 -13.91
C SER A 241 8.92 65.95 -15.36
#